data_AF-A0A0U5G3T7-F1
#
_entry.id   AF-A0A0U5G3T7-F1
#
_cell.length_a   1.000
_cell.length_b   1.000
_cell.length_c   1.000
_cell.angle_alpha   90.00
_cell.angle_beta   90.00
_cell.angle_gamma   90.00
#
_symmetry.space_group_name_H-M   'P 1'
#
loop_
_entity.id
_entity.type
_entity.pdbx_description
1 polymer ?
#
loop_
_entity_poly.entity_id
_entity_poly.type
_entity_poly.pdbx_seq_one_letter_code
_entity_poly.pdbx_strand_id
1 'polypeptide(L)'
;MTGEYTCGRCLQVLRRGISSTRPALRAPNAVNSRRAYGSSTTLTRRLGSRAVSLPSTNPLLTTKRVPLLPIVQKANSATRSSRDLLKPNNLFHKFSESPAPAIRQRASFIKQNAFCPHPSHQQTRMPVSPHDPESRKSAVSGSSAPPAHSHFECPDCGIPIYCSEDHWMDDYEAHLEVCDTLRQINEDDHDLHSGRFFPEFSYPGPQDENFVINMTNWDTLMYTREFEAINDDRSMRQVTRMLTYPMTIGSVLHELSPYSIRKDSRLTTEGLKSISGEFFDP
;
A
#
# COMPACT_ATOMS: atom_id res chain seq x y z
N MET A 1 -11.48 -27.00 -35.62
CA MET A 1 -11.14 -25.63 -36.06
C MET A 1 -10.66 -24.88 -34.83
N THR A 2 -9.35 -24.64 -34.74
CA THR A 2 -8.70 -24.22 -33.50
C THR A 2 -7.58 -23.22 -33.82
N GLY A 3 -7.71 -21.98 -33.34
CA GLY A 3 -6.56 -21.10 -33.15
C GLY A 3 -6.56 -19.72 -33.82
N GLU A 4 -7.69 -19.04 -34.00
CA GLU A 4 -7.70 -17.71 -34.64
C GLU A 4 -7.35 -16.52 -33.72
N TYR A 5 -7.08 -16.73 -32.42
CA TYR A 5 -6.88 -15.60 -31.48
C TYR A 5 -5.58 -15.64 -30.67
N THR A 6 -4.57 -16.43 -31.06
CA THR A 6 -3.32 -16.51 -30.29
C THR A 6 -2.20 -15.72 -30.96
N CYS A 7 -1.66 -14.72 -30.26
CA CYS A 7 -0.52 -13.93 -30.72
C CYS A 7 0.72 -14.80 -30.99
N GLY A 8 1.45 -14.52 -32.08
CA GLY A 8 2.62 -15.30 -32.52
C GLY A 8 3.74 -15.41 -31.47
N ARG A 9 3.85 -14.45 -30.55
CA ARG A 9 4.80 -14.51 -29.42
C ARG A 9 4.39 -15.55 -28.37
N CYS A 10 3.10 -15.70 -28.09
CA CYS A 10 2.59 -16.68 -27.13
C CYS A 10 2.74 -18.13 -27.67
N LEU A 11 2.60 -18.30 -28.98
CA LEU A 11 2.75 -19.60 -29.64
C LEU A 11 4.22 -20.08 -29.63
N GLN A 12 5.19 -19.16 -29.71
CA GLN A 12 6.61 -19.48 -29.60
C GLN A 12 7.03 -19.91 -28.18
N VAL A 13 6.40 -19.37 -27.13
CA VAL A 13 6.68 -19.78 -25.74
C VAL A 13 6.13 -21.18 -25.46
N LEU A 14 4.93 -21.49 -25.97
CA LEU A 14 4.32 -22.82 -25.81
C LEU A 14 5.10 -23.92 -26.57
N ARG A 15 5.65 -23.59 -27.75
CA ARG A 15 6.47 -24.54 -28.53
C ARG A 15 7.83 -24.85 -27.92
N ARG A 16 8.33 -24.05 -26.97
CA ARG A 16 9.68 -24.21 -26.39
C ARG A 16 9.76 -25.06 -25.13
N GLY A 17 8.66 -25.68 -24.70
CA GLY A 17 8.69 -26.80 -23.74
C GLY A 17 9.04 -26.40 -22.31
N ILE A 18 8.12 -26.70 -21.40
CA ILE A 18 8.32 -26.61 -19.96
C ILE A 18 9.19 -27.81 -19.54
N SER A 19 10.51 -27.63 -19.49
CA SER A 19 11.36 -28.55 -18.72
C SER A 19 11.16 -28.26 -17.23
N SER A 20 10.33 -29.09 -16.60
CA SER A 20 10.21 -29.16 -15.14
C SER A 20 11.51 -29.74 -14.55
N THR A 21 12.45 -28.87 -14.20
CA THR A 21 13.57 -29.23 -13.32
C THR A 21 13.13 -29.00 -11.87
N ARG A 22 12.61 -30.04 -11.23
CA ARG A 22 12.46 -30.09 -9.77
C ARG A 22 13.86 -30.20 -9.13
N PRO A 23 14.26 -29.33 -8.20
CA PRO A 23 15.37 -29.65 -7.32
C PRO A 23 14.87 -30.54 -6.18
N ALA A 24 15.42 -31.75 -6.10
CA ALA A 24 15.25 -32.64 -4.96
C ALA A 24 16.07 -32.10 -3.78
N LEU A 25 15.40 -31.53 -2.77
CA LEU A 25 16.05 -31.22 -1.50
C LEU A 25 15.85 -32.38 -0.53
N ARG A 26 17.00 -32.97 -0.22
CA ARG A 26 17.26 -34.13 0.62
C ARG A 26 17.27 -33.68 2.08
N ALA A 27 16.42 -34.26 2.92
CA ALA A 27 16.49 -34.10 4.37
C ALA A 27 17.67 -34.91 4.94
N PRO A 28 18.31 -34.43 6.04
CA PRO A 28 18.92 -35.32 7.00
C PRO A 28 18.17 -35.28 8.34
N ASN A 29 18.01 -36.47 8.90
CA ASN A 29 17.47 -36.73 10.23
C ASN A 29 18.45 -36.31 11.35
N ALA A 30 17.85 -35.85 12.45
CA ALA A 30 18.15 -36.06 13.87
C ALA A 30 19.57 -35.79 14.42
N VAL A 31 19.63 -35.09 15.57
CA VAL A 31 20.04 -35.65 16.87
C VAL A 31 19.67 -34.68 18.00
N ASN A 32 19.03 -35.23 19.05
CA ASN A 32 18.83 -34.62 20.37
C ASN A 32 20.16 -34.30 21.06
N SER A 33 20.27 -33.16 21.75
CA SER A 33 21.05 -33.13 22.99
C SER A 33 20.65 -31.99 23.94
N ARG A 34 20.77 -32.31 25.23
CA ARG A 34 20.27 -31.58 26.39
C ARG A 34 21.21 -30.43 26.80
N ARG A 35 20.62 -29.33 27.29
CA ARG A 35 20.91 -28.54 28.51
C ARG A 35 22.38 -28.19 28.84
N ALA A 36 22.71 -26.89 28.94
CA ALA A 36 23.36 -26.26 30.12
C ALA A 36 23.57 -24.74 29.96
N TYR A 37 23.44 -24.04 31.09
CA TYR A 37 23.73 -22.63 31.37
C TYR A 37 25.23 -22.27 31.21
N GLY A 38 25.55 -20.99 30.98
CA GLY A 38 26.86 -20.43 31.35
C GLY A 38 27.34 -19.18 30.60
N SER A 39 27.34 -18.07 31.33
CA SER A 39 27.99 -16.75 31.21
C SER A 39 29.13 -16.45 30.19
N SER A 40 29.12 -15.18 29.77
CA SER A 40 30.16 -14.30 29.21
C SER A 40 31.63 -14.74 29.22
N THR A 41 32.35 -14.41 28.14
CA THR A 41 33.56 -13.58 28.17
C THR A 41 33.98 -13.15 26.76
N THR A 42 34.44 -11.90 26.68
CA THR A 42 35.07 -11.23 25.54
C THR A 42 36.48 -11.78 25.27
N LEU A 43 36.82 -12.07 24.01
CA LEU A 43 38.21 -12.09 23.56
C LEU A 43 38.32 -11.68 22.08
N THR A 44 39.07 -10.61 21.85
CA THR A 44 39.57 -10.15 20.56
C THR A 44 40.63 -11.11 20.04
N ARG A 45 40.61 -11.42 18.72
CA ARG A 45 41.76 -12.07 18.08
C ARG A 45 41.98 -11.56 16.66
N ARG A 46 43.07 -10.83 16.50
CA ARG A 46 43.76 -10.55 15.24
C ARG A 46 44.17 -11.87 14.56
N LEU A 47 44.06 -11.94 13.24
CA LEU A 47 44.73 -12.94 12.43
C LEU A 47 45.50 -12.24 11.30
N GLY A 48 46.79 -12.53 11.29
CA GLY A 48 47.76 -11.99 10.35
C GLY A 48 47.83 -12.77 9.04
N SER A 49 48.56 -12.13 8.14
CA SER A 49 48.83 -12.47 6.75
C SER A 49 49.53 -13.82 6.55
N ARG A 50 49.21 -14.49 5.43
CA ARG A 50 50.13 -15.41 4.75
C ARG A 50 50.21 -15.03 3.29
N ALA A 51 51.44 -14.71 2.87
CA ALA A 51 51.83 -14.36 1.51
C ALA A 51 52.06 -15.62 0.66
N VAL A 52 51.75 -15.53 -0.62
CA VAL A 52 52.32 -16.36 -1.70
C VAL A 52 52.70 -15.42 -2.84
N SER A 53 53.91 -15.61 -3.35
CA SER A 53 54.64 -14.77 -4.31
C SER A 53 54.65 -15.38 -5.73
N LEU A 54 55.10 -14.55 -6.70
CA LEU A 54 55.62 -14.80 -8.07
C LEU A 54 54.77 -14.17 -9.22
N PRO A 55 55.36 -13.78 -10.37
CA PRO A 55 56.32 -12.67 -10.51
C PRO A 55 56.02 -11.71 -11.69
N SER A 56 56.52 -10.48 -11.53
CA SER A 56 57.12 -9.55 -12.51
C SER A 56 56.73 -9.60 -14.01
N THR A 57 56.19 -8.49 -14.49
CA THR A 57 56.72 -7.79 -15.69
C THR A 57 56.23 -6.33 -15.67
N ASN A 58 57.16 -5.38 -15.53
CA ASN A 58 56.91 -3.94 -15.74
C ASN A 58 57.11 -3.61 -17.22
N PRO A 59 56.50 -2.51 -17.72
CA PRO A 59 57.33 -1.32 -17.84
C PRO A 59 56.67 -0.02 -17.33
N LEU A 60 57.58 0.90 -17.06
CA LEU A 60 57.53 2.22 -16.47
C LEU A 60 56.73 3.23 -17.32
N LEU A 61 55.95 4.14 -16.73
CA LEU A 61 56.25 5.59 -16.71
C LEU A 61 55.09 6.51 -16.24
N THR A 62 55.47 7.39 -15.32
CA THR A 62 55.03 8.79 -15.14
C THR A 62 53.78 9.08 -14.29
N THR A 63 54.11 9.48 -13.07
CA THR A 63 53.32 10.15 -12.04
C THR A 63 52.79 11.52 -12.49
N LYS A 64 51.49 11.76 -12.31
CA LYS A 64 50.93 13.09 -11.95
C LYS A 64 49.80 12.90 -10.94
N ARG A 65 50.05 13.28 -9.67
CA ARG A 65 49.01 13.46 -8.65
C ARG A 65 48.32 14.80 -8.90
N VAL A 66 46.99 14.80 -9.01
CA VAL A 66 46.14 15.99 -8.95
C VAL A 66 45.39 15.94 -7.61
N PRO A 67 45.35 17.03 -6.82
CA PRO A 67 44.68 17.03 -5.52
C PRO A 67 43.15 17.01 -5.68
N LEU A 68 42.48 16.17 -4.87
CA LEU A 68 41.03 16.15 -4.69
C LEU A 68 40.61 17.36 -3.85
N LEU A 69 39.89 18.30 -4.46
CA LEU A 69 39.10 19.31 -3.74
C LEU A 69 37.70 18.75 -3.42
N PRO A 70 37.07 19.13 -2.30
CA PRO A 70 35.75 18.67 -1.95
C PRO A 70 34.73 19.28 -2.91
N ILE A 71 33.99 18.42 -3.61
CA ILE A 71 32.86 18.82 -4.44
C ILE A 71 31.73 19.24 -3.50
N VAL A 72 31.58 20.56 -3.31
CA VAL A 72 30.33 21.15 -2.82
C VAL A 72 29.38 21.16 -4.02
N GLN A 73 28.49 20.18 -4.09
CA GLN A 73 27.39 20.21 -5.07
C GLN A 73 26.38 21.26 -4.62
N LYS A 74 26.56 22.49 -5.13
CA LYS A 74 25.51 23.49 -5.13
C LYS A 74 24.39 22.96 -6.02
N ALA A 75 23.29 22.53 -5.42
CA ALA A 75 22.10 22.08 -6.13
C ALA A 75 21.58 23.25 -6.98
N ASN A 76 21.75 23.15 -8.30
CA ASN A 76 21.11 24.06 -9.24
C ASN A 76 19.62 23.73 -9.30
N SER A 77 18.82 24.60 -8.68
CA SER A 77 17.34 24.59 -8.67
C SER A 77 16.73 24.96 -10.03
N ALA A 78 17.04 24.21 -11.09
CA ALA A 78 16.58 24.57 -12.44
C ALA A 78 16.20 23.38 -13.34
N THR A 79 15.72 22.25 -12.79
CA THR A 79 15.04 21.18 -13.56
C THR A 79 14.07 20.32 -12.71
N ARG A 80 13.32 20.92 -11.77
CA ARG A 80 12.28 20.19 -10.99
C ARG A 80 10.87 20.26 -11.57
N SER A 81 10.64 20.96 -12.68
CA SER A 81 9.28 21.21 -13.19
C SER A 81 8.71 20.14 -14.14
N SER A 82 9.42 19.04 -14.40
CA SER A 82 8.98 18.02 -15.38
C SER A 82 8.43 16.73 -14.77
N ARG A 83 8.41 16.60 -13.43
CA ARG A 83 7.94 15.38 -12.74
C ARG A 83 6.58 15.53 -12.07
N ASP A 84 6.17 16.76 -11.77
CA ASP A 84 4.89 17.01 -11.13
C ASP A 84 3.81 17.03 -12.22
N LEU A 85 3.03 15.94 -12.29
CA LEU A 85 1.89 15.78 -13.20
C LEU A 85 0.76 16.75 -12.86
N LEU A 86 0.61 17.11 -11.58
CA LEU A 86 -0.47 17.96 -11.08
C LEU A 86 0.05 18.98 -10.07
N LYS A 87 -0.56 20.16 -10.07
CA LYS A 87 -0.25 21.23 -9.11
C LYS A 87 -1.26 21.24 -7.96
N PRO A 88 -0.89 21.69 -6.74
CA PRO A 88 -1.79 21.69 -5.58
C PRO A 88 -3.11 22.46 -5.76
N ASN A 89 -3.12 23.45 -6.66
CA ASN A 89 -4.29 24.27 -6.98
C ASN A 89 -5.14 23.72 -8.15
N ASN A 90 -4.78 22.57 -8.72
CA ASN A 90 -5.48 21.93 -9.84
C ASN A 90 -5.54 20.41 -9.67
N LEU A 91 -6.06 19.97 -8.52
CA LEU A 91 -6.16 18.56 -8.16
C LEU A 91 -7.51 17.94 -8.55
N PHE A 92 -8.55 18.74 -8.70
CA PHE A 92 -9.86 18.23 -9.06
C PHE A 92 -9.95 17.96 -10.57
N HIS A 93 -10.11 16.69 -10.93
CA HIS A 93 -10.46 16.26 -12.29
C HIS A 93 -11.53 15.16 -12.21
N LYS A 94 -12.42 15.12 -13.20
CA LYS A 94 -13.31 13.97 -13.36
C LYS A 94 -12.48 12.70 -13.56
N PHE A 95 -12.93 11.60 -12.98
CA PHE A 95 -12.17 10.34 -12.98
C PHE A 95 -11.88 9.83 -14.40
N SER A 96 -12.82 9.99 -15.34
CA SER A 96 -12.60 9.60 -16.75
C SER A 96 -11.60 10.49 -17.49
N GLU A 97 -11.58 11.79 -17.18
CA GLU A 97 -10.77 12.82 -17.86
C GLU A 97 -9.45 13.10 -17.12
N SER A 98 -9.21 12.43 -15.98
CA SER A 98 -8.02 12.61 -15.16
C SER A 98 -6.73 12.47 -15.98
N PRO A 99 -5.70 13.32 -15.76
CA PRO A 99 -4.40 13.15 -16.40
C PRO A 99 -3.67 11.89 -15.93
N ALA A 100 -3.98 11.38 -14.73
CA ALA A 100 -3.36 10.18 -14.19
C ALA A 100 -3.98 8.89 -14.80
N PRO A 101 -3.19 8.02 -15.47
CA PRO A 101 -3.72 6.80 -16.09
C PRO A 101 -4.31 5.82 -15.08
N ALA A 102 -3.75 5.76 -13.86
CA ALA A 102 -4.26 4.91 -12.79
C ALA A 102 -5.68 5.31 -12.35
N ILE A 103 -5.97 6.61 -12.28
CA ILE A 103 -7.31 7.13 -11.94
C ILE A 103 -8.31 6.82 -13.05
N ARG A 104 -7.93 6.97 -14.33
CA ARG A 104 -8.78 6.58 -15.47
C ARG A 104 -9.08 5.08 -15.48
N GLN A 105 -8.09 4.24 -15.16
CA GLN A 105 -8.30 2.80 -15.00
C GLN A 105 -9.27 2.49 -13.86
N ARG A 106 -9.13 3.15 -12.71
CA ARG A 106 -10.08 3.05 -11.61
C ARG A 106 -11.49 3.48 -12.02
N ALA A 107 -11.63 4.56 -12.79
CA ALA A 107 -12.91 5.00 -13.36
C ALA A 107 -13.56 3.90 -14.22
N SER A 108 -12.78 3.29 -15.11
CA SER A 108 -13.25 2.20 -15.97
C SER A 108 -13.68 0.97 -15.17
N PHE A 109 -12.95 0.66 -14.09
CA PHE A 109 -13.28 -0.44 -13.19
C PHE A 109 -14.58 -0.17 -12.43
N ILE A 110 -14.78 1.04 -11.91
CA ILE A 110 -16.02 1.44 -11.25
C ILE A 110 -17.19 1.30 -12.23
N LYS A 111 -17.06 1.84 -13.45
CA LYS A 111 -18.09 1.77 -14.50
C LYS A 111 -18.47 0.34 -14.91
N GLN A 112 -17.60 -0.64 -14.68
CA GLN A 112 -17.85 -2.05 -15.01
C GLN A 112 -18.41 -2.86 -13.84
N ASN A 113 -18.14 -2.46 -12.59
CA ASN A 113 -18.41 -3.29 -11.42
C ASN A 113 -19.42 -2.65 -10.44
N ALA A 114 -19.50 -1.32 -10.37
CA ALA A 114 -20.40 -0.63 -9.47
C ALA A 114 -21.80 -0.53 -10.09
N PHE A 115 -22.82 -0.77 -9.27
CA PHE A 115 -24.22 -0.61 -9.63
C PHE A 115 -24.74 0.74 -9.15
N CYS A 116 -25.68 1.30 -9.90
CA CYS A 116 -26.35 2.54 -9.54
C CYS A 116 -27.13 2.37 -8.22
N PRO A 117 -27.02 3.31 -7.25
CA PRO A 117 -27.70 3.21 -5.96
C PRO A 117 -29.19 3.61 -6.02
N HIS A 118 -29.69 4.08 -7.16
CA HIS A 118 -31.05 4.62 -7.30
C HIS A 118 -32.14 3.56 -7.00
N PRO A 119 -33.23 3.90 -6.28
CA PRO A 119 -34.31 2.97 -5.90
C PRO A 119 -35.08 2.33 -7.07
N SER A 120 -35.01 2.92 -8.27
CA SER A 120 -35.66 2.37 -9.47
C SER A 120 -35.08 1.02 -9.92
N HIS A 121 -33.89 0.65 -9.42
CA HIS A 121 -33.24 -0.61 -9.74
C HIS A 121 -33.53 -1.71 -8.72
N GLN A 122 -33.47 -2.96 -9.18
CA GLN A 122 -33.51 -4.13 -8.32
C GLN A 122 -32.27 -4.20 -7.40
N GLN A 123 -32.48 -4.76 -6.21
CA GLN A 123 -31.42 -5.01 -5.25
C GLN A 123 -30.39 -6.03 -5.79
N THR A 124 -29.10 -5.74 -5.63
CA THR A 124 -27.98 -6.58 -6.13
C THR A 124 -27.31 -7.40 -5.04
N ARG A 125 -27.45 -6.97 -3.79
CA ARG A 125 -26.92 -7.64 -2.60
C ARG A 125 -27.80 -7.36 -1.39
N MET A 126 -27.71 -8.19 -0.36
CA MET A 126 -28.39 -7.90 0.90
C MET A 126 -27.83 -6.61 1.54
N PRO A 127 -28.70 -5.78 2.14
CA PRO A 127 -28.28 -4.56 2.81
C PRO A 127 -27.59 -4.93 4.12
N VAL A 128 -26.45 -4.29 4.40
CA VAL A 128 -25.66 -4.58 5.62
C VAL A 128 -26.12 -3.71 6.78
N SER A 129 -26.71 -2.54 6.50
CA SER A 129 -27.25 -1.63 7.50
C SER A 129 -28.53 -0.96 6.99
N PRO A 130 -29.33 -0.35 7.89
CA PRO A 130 -30.51 0.42 7.47
C PRO A 130 -30.21 1.59 6.53
N HIS A 131 -29.00 2.17 6.63
CA HIS A 131 -28.56 3.34 5.86
C HIS A 131 -27.85 2.94 4.54
N ASP A 132 -27.82 1.65 4.22
CA ASP A 132 -27.24 1.15 2.98
C ASP A 132 -28.12 1.57 1.79
N PRO A 133 -27.60 2.14 0.68
CA PRO A 133 -28.42 2.48 -0.48
C PRO A 133 -29.19 1.28 -1.05
N GLU A 134 -28.71 0.05 -0.85
CA GLU A 134 -29.43 -1.17 -1.25
C GLU A 134 -30.70 -1.41 -0.42
N SER A 135 -30.86 -0.82 0.77
CA SER A 135 -32.06 -0.93 1.60
C SER A 135 -33.28 -0.21 1.00
N ARG A 136 -33.02 0.80 0.16
CA ARG A 136 -34.05 1.60 -0.53
C ARG A 136 -34.56 0.92 -1.80
N LYS A 137 -33.91 -0.15 -2.26
CA LYS A 137 -34.26 -0.88 -3.49
C LYS A 137 -35.27 -1.98 -3.23
N SER A 138 -36.14 -2.23 -4.21
CA SER A 138 -37.09 -3.34 -4.12
C SER A 138 -36.36 -4.68 -4.21
N ALA A 139 -36.66 -5.57 -3.26
CA ALA A 139 -36.25 -6.98 -3.32
C ALA A 139 -37.13 -7.80 -4.28
N VAL A 140 -38.25 -7.24 -4.76
CA VAL A 140 -39.22 -7.97 -5.60
C VAL A 140 -38.89 -7.77 -7.07
N SER A 141 -38.46 -8.85 -7.72
CA SER A 141 -38.21 -8.92 -9.16
C SER A 141 -39.52 -8.75 -9.97
N GLY A 142 -39.89 -7.50 -10.27
CA GLY A 142 -41.07 -7.20 -11.09
C GLY A 142 -41.56 -5.75 -11.03
N SER A 143 -41.21 -5.00 -9.96
CA SER A 143 -41.59 -3.58 -9.81
C SER A 143 -40.49 -2.61 -10.23
N SER A 144 -39.26 -3.10 -10.42
CA SER A 144 -38.05 -2.28 -10.57
C SER A 144 -37.24 -2.70 -11.79
N ALA A 145 -36.56 -1.73 -12.41
CA ALA A 145 -35.67 -1.93 -13.54
C ALA A 145 -34.51 -2.88 -13.16
N PRO A 146 -33.94 -3.61 -14.13
CA PRO A 146 -32.75 -4.41 -13.86
C PRO A 146 -31.59 -3.53 -13.35
N PRO A 147 -30.65 -4.08 -12.56
CA PRO A 147 -29.49 -3.32 -12.10
C PRO A 147 -28.69 -2.73 -13.26
N ALA A 148 -28.37 -1.44 -13.18
CA ALA A 148 -27.53 -0.76 -14.16
C ALA A 148 -26.21 -0.31 -13.54
N HIS A 149 -25.15 -0.25 -14.34
CA HIS A 149 -23.83 0.17 -13.88
C HIS A 149 -23.70 1.71 -13.81
N SER A 150 -22.83 2.19 -12.92
CA SER A 150 -22.61 3.63 -12.75
C SER A 150 -21.74 4.21 -13.87
N HIS A 151 -22.34 4.95 -14.79
CA HIS A 151 -21.64 5.58 -15.92
C HIS A 151 -21.55 7.10 -15.82
N PHE A 152 -22.51 7.73 -15.15
CA PHE A 152 -22.61 9.17 -14.98
C PHE A 152 -21.70 9.66 -13.85
N GLU A 153 -20.86 10.65 -14.18
CA GLU A 153 -19.91 11.29 -13.27
C GLU A 153 -20.50 12.61 -12.78
N CYS A 154 -20.65 12.74 -11.46
CA CYS A 154 -21.13 13.98 -10.86
C CYS A 154 -20.18 15.15 -11.18
N PRO A 155 -20.70 16.33 -11.57
CA PRO A 155 -19.88 17.49 -11.91
C PRO A 155 -19.06 18.04 -10.73
N ASP A 156 -19.55 17.89 -9.49
CA ASP A 156 -18.94 18.48 -8.30
C ASP A 156 -17.92 17.57 -7.61
N CYS A 157 -18.15 16.25 -7.59
CA CYS A 157 -17.20 15.29 -6.99
C CYS A 157 -16.39 14.49 -8.02
N GLY A 158 -16.81 14.44 -9.29
CA GLY A 158 -16.04 13.83 -10.39
C GLY A 158 -15.97 12.29 -10.39
N ILE A 159 -16.75 11.60 -9.56
CA ILE A 159 -16.77 10.13 -9.44
C ILE A 159 -18.02 9.54 -10.13
N PRO A 160 -17.90 8.41 -10.86
CA PRO A 160 -19.06 7.75 -11.48
C PRO A 160 -19.89 6.96 -10.46
N ILE A 161 -21.11 7.43 -10.18
CA ILE A 161 -21.98 6.90 -9.09
C ILE A 161 -23.34 6.43 -9.62
N TYR A 162 -23.93 7.15 -10.57
CA TYR A 162 -25.25 6.84 -11.12
C TYR A 162 -25.13 6.31 -12.54
N CYS A 163 -26.16 5.59 -13.03
CA CYS A 163 -26.16 5.11 -14.41
C CYS A 163 -26.47 6.21 -15.43
N SER A 164 -27.20 7.25 -15.04
CA SER A 164 -27.61 8.38 -15.88
C SER A 164 -27.68 9.68 -15.06
N GLU A 165 -27.75 10.80 -15.75
CA GLU A 165 -27.95 12.13 -15.14
C GLU A 165 -29.31 12.21 -14.44
N ASP A 166 -30.38 11.68 -15.07
CA ASP A 166 -31.73 11.69 -14.49
C ASP A 166 -31.77 11.00 -13.12
N HIS A 167 -31.18 9.81 -12.99
CA HIS A 167 -31.14 9.10 -11.71
C HIS A 167 -30.24 9.80 -10.67
N TRP A 168 -29.24 10.57 -11.10
CA TRP A 168 -28.46 11.40 -10.19
C TRP A 168 -29.26 12.60 -9.69
N MET A 169 -30.04 13.24 -10.56
CA MET A 169 -30.92 14.36 -10.21
C MET A 169 -32.06 13.92 -9.28
N ASP A 170 -32.66 12.77 -9.54
CA ASP A 170 -33.74 12.22 -8.72
C ASP A 170 -33.27 11.84 -7.31
N ASP A 171 -32.03 11.34 -7.16
CA ASP A 171 -31.42 10.95 -5.88
C ASP A 171 -30.39 11.99 -5.38
N TYR A 172 -30.50 13.23 -5.84
CA TYR A 172 -29.51 14.28 -5.59
C TYR A 172 -29.35 14.59 -4.11
N GLU A 173 -30.43 14.59 -3.34
CA GLU A 173 -30.39 14.84 -1.88
C GLU A 173 -29.53 13.80 -1.14
N ALA A 174 -29.68 12.51 -1.48
CA ALA A 174 -28.85 11.46 -0.88
C ALA A 174 -27.39 11.54 -1.36
N HIS A 175 -27.17 11.95 -2.61
CA HIS A 175 -25.82 12.20 -3.12
C HIS A 175 -25.13 13.35 -2.39
N LEU A 176 -25.85 14.43 -2.08
CA LEU A 176 -25.33 15.62 -1.40
C LEU A 176 -24.70 15.28 -0.04
N GLU A 177 -25.25 14.32 0.70
CA GLU A 177 -24.72 13.89 2.00
C GLU A 177 -23.28 13.38 1.91
N VAL A 178 -22.87 12.84 0.75
CA VAL A 178 -21.55 12.24 0.55
C VAL A 178 -20.69 12.96 -0.49
N CYS A 179 -21.26 13.90 -1.25
CA CYS A 179 -20.60 14.54 -2.40
C CYS A 179 -19.28 15.23 -2.01
N ASP A 180 -19.27 15.98 -0.90
CA ASP A 180 -18.06 16.67 -0.42
C ASP A 180 -16.94 15.69 -0.05
N THR A 181 -17.30 14.58 0.60
CA THR A 181 -16.33 13.54 0.96
C THR A 181 -15.77 12.87 -0.29
N LEU A 182 -16.61 12.60 -1.28
CA LEU A 182 -16.19 12.05 -2.56
C LEU A 182 -15.29 13.02 -3.34
N ARG A 183 -15.56 14.31 -3.28
CA ARG A 183 -14.69 15.35 -3.85
C ARG A 183 -13.33 15.39 -3.16
N GLN A 184 -13.29 15.33 -1.83
CA GLN A 184 -12.03 15.25 -1.08
C GLN A 184 -11.24 14.01 -1.45
N ILE A 185 -11.88 12.84 -1.54
CA ILE A 185 -11.25 11.60 -1.99
C ILE A 185 -10.67 11.77 -3.40
N ASN A 186 -11.41 12.42 -4.30
CA ASN A 186 -10.97 12.69 -5.65
C ASN A 186 -9.68 13.55 -5.66
N GLU A 187 -9.71 14.70 -4.99
CA GLU A 187 -8.56 15.61 -4.91
C GLU A 187 -7.35 14.95 -4.24
N ASP A 188 -7.56 14.18 -3.17
CA ASP A 188 -6.50 13.46 -2.47
C ASP A 188 -5.88 12.34 -3.33
N ASP A 189 -6.68 11.60 -4.12
CA ASP A 189 -6.17 10.58 -5.05
C ASP A 189 -5.35 11.22 -6.18
N HIS A 190 -5.79 12.37 -6.69
CA HIS A 190 -5.02 13.14 -7.67
C HIS A 190 -3.73 13.70 -7.08
N ASP A 191 -3.75 14.14 -5.82
CA ASP A 191 -2.54 14.61 -5.14
C ASP A 191 -1.53 13.47 -4.98
N LEU A 192 -1.96 12.25 -4.62
CA LEU A 192 -1.10 11.07 -4.56
C LEU A 192 -0.48 10.71 -5.92
N HIS A 193 -1.17 10.98 -7.02
CA HIS A 193 -0.67 10.77 -8.39
C HIS A 193 0.02 12.01 -8.98
N SER A 194 0.10 13.12 -8.25
CA SER A 194 0.64 14.38 -8.74
C SER A 194 2.15 14.33 -9.00
N GLY A 195 2.86 13.38 -8.41
CA GLY A 195 4.32 13.31 -8.48
C GLY A 195 5.03 14.33 -7.58
N ARG A 196 4.29 15.11 -6.78
CA ARG A 196 4.87 16.05 -5.82
C ARG A 196 5.74 15.32 -4.80
N PHE A 197 6.63 16.08 -4.18
CA PHE A 197 7.30 15.61 -2.98
C PHE A 197 6.33 15.63 -1.78
N PHE A 198 6.31 14.55 -1.02
CA PHE A 198 5.49 14.38 0.18
C PHE A 198 6.37 14.58 1.42
N PRO A 199 6.51 15.82 1.95
CA PRO A 199 7.25 16.06 3.19
C PRO A 199 6.74 15.22 4.38
N GLU A 200 5.46 14.86 4.40
CA GLU A 200 4.83 13.98 5.38
C GLU A 200 5.46 12.58 5.46
N PHE A 201 6.18 12.15 4.41
CA PHE A 201 6.89 10.87 4.36
C PHE A 201 8.41 11.05 4.43
N SER A 202 8.89 12.21 4.89
CA SER A 202 10.30 12.45 5.17
C SER A 202 10.66 11.92 6.56
N TYR A 203 10.91 10.60 6.66
CA TYR A 203 11.24 9.94 7.92
C TYR A 203 12.66 10.35 8.41
N PRO A 204 12.83 10.77 9.69
CA PRO A 204 14.14 10.96 10.31
C PRO A 204 14.93 9.65 10.36
N GLY A 205 16.20 9.76 10.71
CA GLY A 205 17.17 8.66 10.69
C GLY A 205 16.93 7.57 11.75
N PRO A 206 17.98 6.81 12.10
CA PRO A 206 17.91 5.80 13.15
C PRO A 206 17.33 6.38 14.44
N GLN A 207 16.43 5.63 15.05
CA GLN A 207 15.85 5.97 16.34
C GLN A 207 16.88 5.75 17.46
N ASP A 208 16.89 6.60 18.48
CA ASP A 208 17.60 6.34 19.73
C ASP A 208 16.94 5.16 20.47
N GLU A 209 17.77 4.21 20.92
CA GLU A 209 17.35 2.99 21.64
C GLU A 209 16.65 3.29 22.97
N ASN A 210 16.82 4.50 23.51
CA ASN A 210 16.23 4.91 24.79
C ASN A 210 14.73 5.25 24.69
N PHE A 211 14.20 5.55 23.50
CA PHE A 211 12.80 5.93 23.36
C PHE A 211 11.91 4.71 23.13
N VAL A 212 10.82 4.61 23.89
CA VAL A 212 9.80 3.58 23.67
C VAL A 212 8.83 4.09 22.61
N ILE A 213 8.65 3.28 21.57
CA ILE A 213 7.71 3.58 20.49
C ILE A 213 6.27 3.38 20.98
N ASN A 214 5.39 4.33 20.66
CA ASN A 214 3.95 4.18 20.87
C ASN A 214 3.23 4.01 19.52
N MET A 215 2.62 2.84 19.31
CA MET A 215 1.90 2.49 18.07
C MET A 215 0.37 2.61 18.16
N THR A 216 -0.16 3.36 19.14
CA THR A 216 -1.62 3.51 19.32
C THR A 216 -2.29 4.18 18.12
N ASN A 217 -1.67 5.22 17.57
CA ASN A 217 -2.06 5.86 16.33
C ASN A 217 -0.79 6.32 15.58
N TRP A 218 -0.94 6.75 14.32
CA TRP A 218 0.20 7.17 13.50
C TRP A 218 0.88 8.43 14.07
N ASP A 219 0.10 9.35 14.65
CA ASP A 219 0.58 10.64 15.15
C ASP A 219 1.48 10.46 16.37
N THR A 220 1.09 9.62 17.33
CA THR A 220 1.90 9.31 18.51
C THR A 220 3.16 8.53 18.14
N LEU A 221 3.10 7.67 17.12
CA LEU A 221 4.30 7.03 16.58
C LEU A 221 5.27 8.07 16.04
N MET A 222 4.78 8.99 15.21
CA MET A 222 5.58 10.05 14.63
C MET A 222 6.18 10.95 15.73
N TYR A 223 5.37 11.34 16.71
CA TYR A 223 5.80 12.12 17.85
C TYR A 223 6.94 11.45 18.64
N THR A 224 6.78 10.17 19.01
CA THR A 224 7.80 9.43 19.78
C THR A 224 9.10 9.19 19.01
N ARG A 225 9.11 9.43 17.70
CA ARG A 225 10.28 9.29 16.84
C ARG A 225 10.77 10.63 16.26
N GLU A 226 10.35 11.75 16.86
CA GLU A 226 10.79 13.11 16.51
C GLU A 226 10.53 13.48 15.04
N PHE A 227 9.38 13.07 14.52
CA PHE A 227 8.92 13.49 13.20
C PHE A 227 8.39 14.92 13.23
N GLU A 228 8.46 15.59 12.08
CA GLU A 228 7.79 16.87 11.89
C GLU A 228 6.27 16.70 12.06
N ALA A 229 5.65 17.63 12.80
CA ALA A 229 4.22 17.61 13.04
C ALA A 229 3.45 17.92 11.75
N ILE A 230 2.47 17.08 11.43
CA ILE A 230 1.67 17.19 10.21
C ILE A 230 0.39 17.94 10.56
N ASN A 231 0.30 19.20 10.13
CA ASN A 231 -0.80 20.10 10.49
C ASN A 231 -1.77 20.38 9.32
N ASP A 232 -1.42 19.97 8.11
CA ASP A 232 -2.26 20.17 6.94
C ASP A 232 -3.30 19.04 6.82
N ASP A 233 -4.57 19.40 6.67
CA ASP A 233 -5.69 18.45 6.67
C ASP A 233 -5.56 17.38 5.57
N ARG A 234 -5.11 17.78 4.37
CA ARG A 234 -4.91 16.85 3.25
C ARG A 234 -3.79 15.87 3.58
N SER A 235 -2.68 16.37 4.09
CA SER A 235 -1.54 15.55 4.50
C SER A 235 -1.94 14.57 5.62
N MET A 236 -2.73 15.01 6.60
CA MET A 236 -3.27 14.12 7.64
C MET A 236 -4.15 13.01 7.07
N ARG A 237 -5.03 13.30 6.09
CA ARG A 237 -5.85 12.28 5.43
C ARG A 237 -5.00 11.26 4.66
N GLN A 238 -3.96 11.72 3.97
CA GLN A 238 -3.05 10.83 3.22
C GLN A 238 -2.26 9.90 4.15
N VAL A 239 -1.71 10.45 5.23
CA VAL A 239 -0.98 9.68 6.23
C VAL A 239 -1.91 8.69 6.92
N THR A 240 -3.12 9.11 7.26
CA THR A 240 -4.13 8.21 7.85
C THR A 240 -4.48 7.08 6.87
N ARG A 241 -4.68 7.37 5.58
CA ARG A 241 -4.96 6.35 4.55
C ARG A 241 -3.81 5.35 4.39
N MET A 242 -2.56 5.81 4.46
CA MET A 242 -1.38 4.97 4.25
C MET A 242 -0.94 4.20 5.48
N LEU A 243 -1.00 4.81 6.67
CA LEU A 243 -0.39 4.26 7.89
C LEU A 243 -1.37 3.55 8.81
N THR A 244 -2.68 3.83 8.75
CA THR A 244 -3.63 3.18 9.68
C THR A 244 -3.49 1.66 9.68
N TYR A 245 -3.49 1.04 8.50
CA TYR A 245 -3.36 -0.42 8.40
C TYR A 245 -1.98 -0.94 8.84
N PRO A 246 -0.84 -0.44 8.32
CA PRO A 246 0.49 -0.83 8.80
C PRO A 246 0.68 -0.63 10.31
N MET A 247 0.13 0.43 10.88
CA MET A 247 0.19 0.71 12.32
C MET A 247 -0.56 -0.33 13.14
N THR A 248 -1.76 -0.71 12.71
CA THR A 248 -2.52 -1.78 13.35
C THR A 248 -1.77 -3.10 13.32
N ILE A 249 -1.15 -3.46 12.19
CA ILE A 249 -0.36 -4.68 12.09
C ILE A 249 0.91 -4.58 12.96
N GLY A 250 1.59 -3.44 12.92
CA GLY A 250 2.79 -3.17 13.72
C GLY A 250 2.52 -3.29 15.22
N SER A 251 1.42 -2.74 15.72
CA SER A 251 1.07 -2.78 17.14
C SER A 251 0.79 -4.20 17.64
N VAL A 252 0.31 -5.10 16.78
CA VAL A 252 0.11 -6.52 17.09
C VAL A 252 1.44 -7.29 17.08
N LEU A 253 2.32 -7.02 16.11
CA LEU A 253 3.59 -7.72 15.95
C LEU A 253 4.70 -7.22 16.87
N HIS A 254 4.54 -6.03 17.46
CA HIS A 254 5.54 -5.41 18.32
C HIS A 254 5.90 -6.31 19.51
N GLU A 255 7.17 -6.30 19.94
CA GLU A 255 7.63 -7.19 21.01
C GLU A 255 6.97 -6.92 22.37
N LEU A 256 6.60 -5.66 22.62
CA LEU A 256 5.85 -5.21 23.80
C LEU A 256 4.32 -5.29 23.59
N SER A 257 3.86 -5.89 22.49
CA SER A 257 2.43 -6.05 22.22
C SER A 257 1.75 -6.93 23.28
N PRO A 258 0.52 -6.59 23.70
CA PRO A 258 -0.25 -7.46 24.59
C PRO A 258 -0.62 -8.80 23.92
N TYR A 259 -0.51 -8.91 22.60
CA TYR A 259 -0.91 -10.08 21.81
C TYR A 259 0.21 -11.11 21.60
N SER A 260 1.37 -10.93 22.24
CA SER A 260 2.47 -11.90 22.20
C SER A 260 2.06 -13.25 22.81
N ILE A 261 2.56 -14.38 22.28
CA ILE A 261 2.27 -15.76 22.74
C ILE A 261 3.50 -16.37 23.47
N ARG A 262 4.45 -15.53 23.90
CA ARG A 262 5.65 -15.99 24.62
C ARG A 262 5.29 -16.57 25.99
N LYS A 263 6.16 -17.41 26.55
CA LYS A 263 5.90 -18.23 27.75
C LYS A 263 5.49 -17.45 29.02
N ASP A 264 5.66 -16.13 29.04
CA ASP A 264 5.26 -15.21 30.12
C ASP A 264 4.41 -14.03 29.61
N SER A 265 3.73 -14.18 28.47
CA SER A 265 2.94 -13.11 27.87
C SER A 265 1.55 -12.98 28.46
N ARG A 266 0.88 -11.85 28.16
CA ARG A 266 -0.47 -11.53 28.67
C ARG A 266 -1.58 -12.31 27.97
N LEU A 267 -1.35 -12.81 26.76
CA LEU A 267 -2.35 -13.55 25.98
C LEU A 267 -2.27 -15.05 26.26
N THR A 268 -3.29 -15.59 26.92
CA THR A 268 -3.40 -17.03 27.21
C THR A 268 -3.86 -17.81 25.98
N THR A 269 -3.66 -19.13 25.98
CA THR A 269 -4.17 -20.02 24.92
C THR A 269 -5.69 -19.97 24.78
N GLU A 270 -6.41 -19.83 25.90
CA GLU A 270 -7.86 -19.66 25.89
C GLU A 270 -8.27 -18.29 25.33
N GLY A 271 -7.52 -17.23 25.67
CA GLY A 271 -7.72 -15.91 25.08
C GLY A 271 -7.49 -15.90 23.57
N LEU A 272 -6.50 -16.66 23.08
CA LEU A 272 -6.25 -16.82 21.65
C LEU A 272 -7.44 -17.48 20.94
N LYS A 273 -8.01 -18.55 21.52
CA LYS A 273 -9.21 -19.20 20.98
C LYS A 273 -10.42 -18.26 20.92
N SER A 274 -10.60 -17.43 21.95
CA SER A 274 -11.66 -16.42 21.96
C SER A 274 -11.49 -15.37 20.86
N ILE A 275 -10.24 -14.99 20.55
CA ILE A 275 -9.95 -14.01 19.48
C ILE A 275 -10.10 -14.64 18.08
N SER A 276 -9.70 -15.90 17.90
CA SER A 276 -9.79 -16.58 16.60
C SER A 276 -11.21 -17.02 16.24
N GLY A 277 -12.17 -16.90 17.17
CA GLY A 277 -13.57 -17.22 16.93
C GLY A 277 -13.83 -18.70 16.70
N GLU A 278 -12.92 -19.59 17.12
CA GLU A 278 -13.16 -21.03 17.11
C GLU A 278 -14.16 -21.39 18.22
N PHE A 279 -15.44 -21.18 17.93
CA PHE A 279 -16.53 -21.87 18.60
C PHE A 279 -16.48 -23.33 18.15
N PHE A 280 -15.90 -24.20 18.97
CA PHE A 280 -16.17 -25.62 18.91
C PHE A 280 -17.61 -25.83 19.42
N ASP A 281 -18.57 -25.91 18.51
CA ASP A 281 -19.88 -26.46 18.84
C ASP A 281 -19.73 -27.98 19.10
N PRO A 282 -20.23 -28.51 20.24
CA PRO A 282 -20.16 -29.92 20.60
C PRO A 282 -21.08 -30.84 19.77
#